data_AF-R7MBH0-F1
#
_entry.id   AF-R7MBH0-F1
#
_cell.length_a   1.000
_cell.length_b   1.000
_cell.length_c   1.000
_cell.angle_alpha   90.00
_cell.angle_beta   90.00
_cell.angle_gamma   90.00
#
_symmetry.space_group_name_H-M   'P 1'
#
loop_
_entity.id
_entity.type
_entity.pdbx_description
1 polymer ?
#
loop_
_entity_poly.entity_id
_entity_poly.type
_entity_poly.pdbx_seq_one_letter_code
_entity_poly.pdbx_strand_id
1 'polypeptide(L)'
;MHTGFCVEYDLSLLDRNEEFLHALYPIIYTKSPMLANIKSCFYTDPTKDMLTIMNKSSDWSYEQEYRLFCSSEFKQDYFMPILPSRIFLGLNISDKDQEKIIKFAKKYYIEVRKMKINASSFSLAHERVY
;
A
#
# COMPACT_ATOMS: atom_id res chain seq x y z
N MET A 1 -8.76 12.85 -10.35
CA MET A 1 -7.60 12.16 -9.71
C MET A 1 -7.86 10.65 -9.71
N HIS A 2 -6.87 9.79 -9.43
CA HIS A 2 -6.77 8.34 -9.74
C HIS A 2 -6.21 7.98 -11.13
N THR A 3 -5.08 8.58 -11.51
CA THR A 3 -4.34 8.26 -12.75
C THR A 3 -3.29 7.16 -12.59
N GLY A 4 -3.01 6.74 -11.34
CA GLY A 4 -2.02 5.71 -11.01
C GLY A 4 -2.57 4.29 -11.06
N PHE A 5 -1.88 3.37 -10.40
CA PHE A 5 -2.27 1.97 -10.25
C PHE A 5 -1.81 1.44 -8.89
N CYS A 6 -2.40 0.34 -8.43
CA CYS A 6 -2.00 -0.40 -7.25
C CYS A 6 -1.59 -1.83 -7.65
N VAL A 7 -0.76 -2.46 -6.83
CA VAL A 7 -0.33 -3.85 -7.01
C VAL A 7 -0.70 -4.65 -5.77
N GLU A 8 -1.20 -5.86 -5.98
CA GLU A 8 -1.55 -6.83 -4.94
C GLU A 8 -0.51 -7.93 -4.92
N TYR A 9 -0.02 -8.29 -3.74
CA TYR A 9 0.88 -9.42 -3.55
C TYR A 9 0.21 -10.47 -2.68
N ASP A 10 0.36 -11.74 -3.06
CA ASP A 10 0.04 -12.85 -2.16
C ASP A 10 1.24 -13.09 -1.25
N LEU A 11 1.21 -12.47 -0.07
CA LEU A 11 2.29 -12.56 0.91
C LEU A 11 2.46 -13.98 1.48
N SER A 12 1.51 -14.89 1.27
CA SER A 12 1.66 -16.30 1.71
C SER A 12 2.73 -17.06 0.91
N LEU A 13 3.14 -16.51 -0.23
CA LEU A 13 4.20 -17.06 -1.08
C LEU A 13 5.62 -16.65 -0.63
N LEU A 14 5.74 -15.73 0.32
CA LEU A 14 7.02 -15.31 0.88
C LEU A 14 7.55 -16.32 1.89
N ASP A 15 8.88 -16.44 1.99
CA ASP A 15 9.50 -17.13 3.13
C ASP A 15 9.17 -16.37 4.41
N ARG A 16 8.88 -17.08 5.50
CA ARG A 16 8.52 -16.44 6.77
C ARG A 16 9.67 -15.66 7.39
N ASN A 17 10.89 -15.92 6.97
CA ASN A 17 12.10 -15.22 7.40
C ASN A 17 12.41 -13.99 6.53
N GLU A 18 11.55 -13.65 5.55
CA GLU A 18 11.71 -12.43 4.77
C GLU A 18 11.64 -11.21 5.69
N GLU A 19 12.72 -10.41 5.70
CA GLU A 19 12.85 -9.23 6.56
C GLU A 19 11.69 -8.25 6.39
N PHE A 20 11.15 -8.14 5.17
CA PHE A 20 9.98 -7.33 4.86
C PHE A 20 8.76 -7.71 5.70
N LEU A 21 8.50 -9.00 5.94
CA LEU A 21 7.37 -9.42 6.75
C LEU A 21 7.53 -9.00 8.21
N HIS A 22 8.76 -8.98 8.72
CA HIS A 22 9.07 -8.54 10.09
C HIS A 22 9.07 -7.01 10.24
N ALA A 23 9.14 -6.28 9.12
CA ALA A 23 9.08 -4.83 9.07
C ALA A 23 7.67 -4.27 8.80
N LEU A 24 6.64 -5.12 8.66
CA LEU A 24 5.26 -4.70 8.48
C LEU A 24 4.54 -4.54 9.82
N TYR A 25 3.98 -3.35 10.07
CA TYR A 25 3.28 -3.03 11.31
C TYR A 25 1.85 -2.56 11.02
N PRO A 26 0.84 -3.09 11.74
CA PRO A 26 -0.54 -2.63 11.58
C PRO A 26 -0.70 -1.20 12.13
N ILE A 27 -1.57 -0.42 11.49
CA ILE A 27 -1.93 0.91 11.96
C ILE A 27 -2.87 0.85 13.16
N ILE A 28 -2.56 1.68 14.16
CA ILE A 28 -3.38 1.91 15.35
C ILE A 28 -4.37 3.04 15.05
N TYR A 29 -5.63 2.66 14.94
CA TYR A 29 -6.72 3.58 14.65
C TYR A 29 -7.33 4.16 15.92
N THR A 30 -7.36 5.48 16.05
CA THR A 30 -7.87 6.17 17.26
C THR A 30 -8.74 7.37 16.92
N LYS A 31 -9.70 7.70 17.79
CA LYS A 31 -10.59 8.87 17.62
C LYS A 31 -9.90 10.21 17.84
N SER A 32 -8.81 10.23 18.60
CA SER A 32 -8.05 11.44 18.90
C SER A 32 -6.57 11.15 18.63
N PRO A 33 -5.83 12.09 18.02
CA PRO A 33 -4.44 11.84 17.66
C PRO A 33 -3.64 11.48 18.91
N MET A 34 -2.88 10.37 18.84
CA MET A 34 -1.88 10.06 19.84
C MET A 34 -0.68 10.99 19.61
N LEU A 35 -0.79 12.22 20.12
CA LEU A 35 0.28 13.20 20.04
C LEU A 35 1.39 12.79 21.00
N ALA A 36 2.45 12.17 20.48
CA ALA A 36 3.75 12.44 21.07
C ALA A 36 4.00 13.95 20.92
N ASN A 37 4.59 14.58 21.93
CA ASN A 37 4.86 16.02 21.88
C ASN A 37 5.73 16.31 20.64
N ILE A 38 5.15 16.86 19.57
CA ILE A 38 5.80 16.91 18.23
C ILE A 38 7.11 17.70 18.28
N LYS A 39 7.25 18.63 19.24
CA LYS A 39 8.50 19.35 19.50
C LYS A 39 9.66 18.47 19.99
N SER A 40 9.39 17.32 20.62
CA SER A 40 10.41 16.36 21.08
C SER A 40 10.63 15.19 20.11
N CYS A 41 9.73 15.00 19.15
CA CYS A 41 9.76 13.89 18.19
C CYS A 41 11.05 13.94 17.34
N PHE A 42 11.39 15.11 16.80
CA PHE A 42 12.57 15.23 15.94
C PHE A 42 13.94 15.17 16.65
N TYR A 43 14.02 15.02 17.99
CA TYR A 43 15.30 15.24 18.68
C TYR A 43 15.74 14.25 19.76
N THR A 44 14.92 13.33 20.32
CA THR A 44 15.44 12.53 21.46
C THR A 44 14.89 11.12 21.72
N ASP A 45 13.77 10.67 21.11
CA ASP A 45 13.14 9.39 21.51
C ASP A 45 12.46 8.66 20.33
N PRO A 46 13.10 7.63 19.73
CA PRO A 46 12.58 6.87 18.59
C PRO A 46 11.20 6.23 18.83
N THR A 47 10.84 5.95 20.09
CA THR A 47 9.58 5.29 20.42
C THR A 47 8.37 6.22 20.23
N LYS A 48 8.56 7.52 20.45
CA LYS A 48 7.52 8.55 20.32
C LYS A 48 7.23 8.90 18.86
N ASP A 49 8.25 8.85 18.01
CA ASP A 49 8.10 9.01 16.57
C ASP A 49 7.31 7.86 15.97
N MET A 50 7.63 6.63 16.40
CA MET A 50 6.94 5.43 15.96
C MET A 50 5.44 5.48 16.30
N LEU A 51 5.06 5.92 17.50
CA LEU A 51 3.65 6.05 17.89
C LEU A 51 2.88 7.02 16.99
N THR A 52 3.51 8.13 16.60
CA THR A 52 2.87 9.12 15.72
C THR A 52 2.69 8.56 14.31
N ILE A 53 3.70 7.88 13.77
CA ILE A 53 3.63 7.26 12.43
C ILE A 53 2.80 5.97 12.45
N MET A 54 2.51 5.35 13.60
CA MET A 54 1.59 4.22 13.68
C MET A 54 0.14 4.64 13.94
N ASN A 55 -0.14 5.93 14.13
CA ASN A 55 -1.48 6.42 14.45
C ASN A 55 -2.22 6.96 13.22
N LYS A 56 -3.52 6.66 13.11
CA LYS A 56 -4.42 7.23 12.10
C LYS A 56 -5.82 7.43 12.70
N SER A 57 -6.59 8.37 12.16
CA SER A 57 -7.97 8.58 12.61
C SER A 57 -8.79 7.29 12.42
N SER A 58 -9.61 6.95 13.42
CA SER A 58 -10.55 5.82 13.36
C SER A 58 -11.53 5.88 12.19
N ASP A 59 -11.76 7.06 11.62
CA ASP A 59 -12.61 7.23 10.44
C ASP A 59 -12.05 6.50 9.22
N TRP A 60 -10.73 6.22 9.21
CA TRP A 60 -10.02 5.50 8.15
C TRP A 60 -9.77 4.02 8.47
N SER A 61 -10.38 3.50 9.54
CA SER A 61 -10.18 2.10 9.99
C SER A 61 -10.63 1.05 8.97
N TYR A 62 -11.49 1.44 8.02
CA TYR A 62 -11.91 0.57 6.92
C TYR A 62 -10.76 0.20 5.97
N GLU A 63 -9.64 0.94 5.97
CA GLU A 63 -8.49 0.64 5.11
C GLU A 63 -7.65 -0.54 5.61
N GLN A 64 -7.70 -0.85 6.92
CA GLN A 64 -6.92 -1.93 7.54
C GLN A 64 -5.43 -1.90 7.14
N GLU A 65 -4.84 -0.71 7.20
CA GLU A 65 -3.51 -0.40 6.66
C GLU A 65 -2.40 -1.06 7.50
N TYR A 66 -1.38 -1.56 6.80
CA TYR A 66 -0.08 -1.91 7.36
C TYR A 66 0.97 -0.96 6.78
N ARG A 67 1.89 -0.47 7.62
CA ARG A 67 3.05 0.32 7.21
C ARG A 67 4.32 -0.51 7.29
N LEU A 68 5.16 -0.36 6.27
CA LEU A 68 6.52 -0.88 6.27
C LEU A 68 7.43 0.11 7.00
N PHE A 69 8.12 -0.35 8.04
CA PHE A 69 9.11 0.43 8.78
C PHE A 69 10.48 -0.24 8.68
N CYS A 70 11.33 0.33 7.83
CA CYS A 70 12.71 -0.11 7.70
C CYS A 70 13.63 0.89 8.43
N SER A 71 14.61 0.38 9.19
CA SER A 71 15.67 1.24 9.73
C SER A 71 16.47 1.86 8.58
N SER A 72 17.10 3.01 8.82
CA SER A 72 17.92 3.72 7.81
C SER A 72 19.15 2.94 7.30
N GLU A 73 19.40 1.75 7.86
CA GLU A 73 20.44 0.82 7.41
C GLU A 73 20.02 0.00 6.17
N PHE A 74 18.71 -0.02 5.83
CA PHE A 74 18.23 -0.42 4.52
C PHE A 74 18.55 0.66 3.48
N LYS A 75 19.84 0.86 3.18
CA LYS A 75 20.33 1.80 2.16
C LYS A 75 20.16 1.32 0.72
N GLN A 76 19.58 0.14 0.52
CA GLN A 76 19.37 -0.45 -0.81
C GLN A 76 17.88 -0.60 -1.10
N ASP A 77 17.53 -0.48 -2.38
CA ASP A 77 16.18 -0.75 -2.88
C ASP A 77 15.74 -2.15 -2.40
N TYR A 78 14.58 -2.23 -1.76
CA TYR A 78 14.01 -3.52 -1.39
C TYR A 78 13.38 -4.17 -2.62
N PHE A 79 13.96 -5.29 -3.05
CA PHE A 79 13.42 -6.08 -4.15
C PHE A 79 12.41 -7.10 -3.62
N MET A 80 11.13 -6.94 -3.97
CA MET A 80 10.11 -7.95 -3.65
C MET A 80 10.44 -9.27 -4.38
N PRO A 81 10.65 -10.39 -3.65
CA PRO A 81 11.08 -11.65 -4.24
C PRO A 81 9.96 -12.41 -4.98
N ILE A 82 8.75 -11.85 -5.00
CA ILE A 82 7.58 -12.40 -5.70
C ILE A 82 6.99 -11.38 -6.67
N LEU A 83 6.33 -11.87 -7.71
CA LEU A 83 5.57 -11.04 -8.63
C LEU A 83 4.23 -10.62 -7.99
N PRO A 84 3.65 -9.48 -8.42
CA PRO A 84 2.27 -9.15 -8.07
C PRO A 84 1.32 -10.25 -8.51
N SER A 85 0.37 -10.59 -7.63
CA SER A 85 -0.76 -11.46 -7.93
C SER A 85 -1.81 -10.76 -8.80
N ARG A 86 -1.97 -9.44 -8.64
CA ARG A 86 -2.91 -8.62 -9.42
C ARG A 86 -2.45 -7.16 -9.50
N ILE A 87 -2.88 -6.47 -10.56
CA ILE A 87 -2.70 -5.03 -10.74
C ILE A 87 -4.07 -4.36 -10.84
N PHE A 88 -4.28 -3.27 -10.10
CA PHE A 88 -5.48 -2.43 -10.16
C PHE A 88 -5.17 -1.10 -10.81
N LEU A 89 -5.76 -0.83 -11.97
CA LEU A 89 -5.63 0.43 -12.69
C LEU A 89 -6.59 1.46 -12.10
N GLY A 90 -6.08 2.67 -11.87
CA GLY A 90 -6.88 3.81 -11.47
C GLY A 90 -7.94 4.16 -12.51
N LEU A 91 -9.04 4.74 -12.03
CA LEU A 91 -10.20 5.11 -12.85
C LEU A 91 -9.81 5.94 -14.09
N ASN A 92 -8.88 6.88 -13.89
CA ASN A 92 -8.49 7.89 -14.88
C ASN A 92 -7.08 7.62 -15.45
N ILE A 93 -6.60 6.38 -15.43
CA ILE A 93 -5.32 6.04 -16.07
C ILE A 93 -5.36 6.35 -17.58
N SER A 94 -4.25 6.81 -18.14
CA SER A 94 -4.16 7.04 -19.59
C SER A 94 -4.16 5.73 -20.36
N ASP A 95 -4.71 5.71 -21.57
CA ASP A 95 -4.71 4.51 -22.43
C ASP A 95 -3.27 4.03 -22.71
N LYS A 96 -2.35 4.98 -22.92
CA LYS A 96 -0.93 4.71 -23.11
C LYS A 96 -0.31 3.96 -21.94
N ASP A 97 -0.61 4.34 -20.70
CA ASP A 97 -0.03 3.70 -19.52
C ASP A 97 -0.75 2.39 -19.19
N GLN A 98 -2.07 2.33 -19.39
CA GLN A 98 -2.84 1.09 -19.31
C GLN A 98 -2.28 0.03 -20.27
N GLU A 99 -2.02 0.39 -21.54
CA GLU A 99 -1.45 -0.54 -22.52
C GLU A 99 -0.07 -1.07 -22.11
N LYS A 100 0.80 -0.19 -21.58
CA LYS A 100 2.11 -0.62 -21.06
C LYS A 100 1.97 -1.61 -19.91
N ILE A 101 1.08 -1.33 -18.96
CA ILE A 101 0.85 -2.20 -17.80
C ILE A 101 0.27 -3.54 -18.25
N ILE A 102 -0.73 -3.55 -19.14
CA ILE A 102 -1.31 -4.79 -19.67
C ILE A 102 -0.26 -5.58 -20.45
N LYS A 103 0.61 -4.93 -21.22
CA LYS A 103 1.72 -5.60 -21.93
C LYS A 103 2.70 -6.27 -20.97
N PHE A 104 3.04 -5.59 -19.87
CA PHE A 104 3.85 -6.18 -18.80
C PHE A 104 3.14 -7.36 -18.15
N ALA A 105 1.89 -7.18 -17.74
CA ALA A 105 1.09 -8.19 -17.07
C ALA A 105 0.93 -9.45 -17.94
N LYS A 106 0.78 -9.28 -19.26
CA LYS A 106 0.74 -10.38 -20.24
C LYS A 106 1.98 -11.26 -20.23
N LYS A 107 3.15 -10.65 -20.07
CA LYS A 107 4.43 -11.37 -20.04
C LYS A 107 4.52 -12.30 -18.83
N TYR A 108 3.89 -11.93 -17.73
CA TYR A 108 4.00 -12.61 -16.43
C TYR A 108 2.69 -13.26 -15.97
N TYR A 109 1.66 -13.28 -16.81
CA TYR A 109 0.34 -13.84 -16.52
C TYR A 109 -0.32 -13.25 -15.26
N ILE A 110 -0.18 -11.94 -15.05
CA ILE A 110 -0.73 -11.22 -13.90
C ILE A 110 -2.11 -10.68 -14.26
N GLU A 111 -3.12 -10.92 -13.43
CA GLU A 111 -4.47 -10.38 -13.62
C GLU A 111 -4.46 -8.84 -13.53
N VAL A 112 -5.16 -8.15 -14.43
CA VAL A 112 -5.32 -6.69 -14.37
C VAL A 112 -6.79 -6.34 -14.25
N ARG A 113 -7.11 -5.50 -13.25
CA ARG A 113 -8.45 -4.95 -13.04
C ARG A 113 -8.44 -3.44 -13.18
N LYS A 114 -9.51 -2.85 -13.71
CA LYS A 114 -9.69 -1.40 -13.78
C LYS A 114 -10.78 -0.94 -12.82
N MET A 115 -10.47 0.07 -12.02
CA MET A 115 -11.41 0.67 -11.09
C MET A 115 -12.54 1.37 -11.83
N LYS A 116 -13.76 1.23 -11.32
CA LYS A 116 -15.00 1.84 -11.84
C LYS A 116 -15.76 2.51 -10.71
N ILE A 117 -16.36 3.66 -11.00
CA ILE A 117 -17.33 4.27 -10.09
C ILE A 117 -18.65 3.51 -10.24
N ASN A 118 -19.27 3.18 -9.11
CA ASN A 118 -20.65 2.74 -9.13
C ASN A 118 -21.57 3.97 -9.28
N ALA A 119 -22.42 4.01 -10.30
CA ALA A 119 -23.29 5.16 -10.54
C ALA A 119 -24.34 5.38 -9.43
N SER A 120 -24.70 4.33 -8.69
CA SER A 120 -25.73 4.38 -7.64
C SER A 120 -25.18 4.51 -6.21
N SER A 121 -23.87 4.52 -6.03
CA SER A 121 -23.25 4.62 -4.69
C SER A 121 -21.84 5.20 -4.75
N PHE A 122 -21.38 5.83 -3.67
CA PHE A 122 -19.99 6.29 -3.53
C PHE A 122 -18.96 5.15 -3.40
N SER A 123 -19.30 3.94 -3.86
CA SER A 123 -18.41 2.78 -3.83
C SER A 123 -17.65 2.62 -5.14
N LEU A 124 -16.44 2.12 -5.03
CA LEU A 124 -15.62 1.73 -6.17
C LEU A 124 -15.81 0.24 -6.42
N ALA A 125 -16.13 -0.09 -7.67
CA ALA A 125 -16.06 -1.45 -8.19
C ALA A 125 -14.78 -1.61 -9.03
N HIS A 126 -14.51 -2.82 -9.48
CA HIS A 126 -13.46 -3.07 -10.46
C HIS A 126 -13.92 -4.13 -11.46
N GLU A 127 -13.39 -4.09 -12.67
CA GLU A 127 -13.61 -5.13 -13.68
C GLU A 127 -12.30 -5.68 -14.19
N ARG A 128 -12.29 -6.95 -14.61
CA ARG A 128 -11.13 -7.56 -15.24
C ARG A 128 -10.95 -7.02 -16.65
N VAL A 129 -9.74 -6.58 -16.97
CA VAL A 129 -9.34 -6.09 -18.31
C VAL A 129 -8.22 -6.92 -18.93
N TYR A 130 -7.56 -7.77 -18.14
CA TYR A 130 -6.66 -8.83 -18.60
C TYR A 130 -6.64 -9.97 -17.57
#